data_AF-A0A9P0CX09-F1
#
_entry.id   AF-A0A9P0CX09-F1
#
_cell.length_a   1.000
_cell.length_b   1.000
_cell.length_c   1.000
_cell.angle_alpha   90.00
_cell.angle_beta   90.00
_cell.angle_gamma   90.00
#
_symmetry.space_group_name_H-M   'P 1'
#
loop_
_entity.id
_entity.type
_entity.pdbx_description
1 polymer ?
#
loop_
_entity_poly.entity_id
_entity_poly.type
_entity_poly.pdbx_seq_one_letter_code
_entity_poly.pdbx_strand_id
1 'polypeptide(L)'
;MTHDRFYDLKALQEAWGTNFNMDEDKNQAKWHDIKVLKVEKENLMVFFYKTSFAEAEFKKCWVNKRKTRRTEVELTSSITINLRRAYAEKITLSDAKEDNKELVDKNMISNPYCDSFYKNVL
;
A
#
# COMPACT_ATOMS: atom_id res chain seq x y z
N MET A 1 14.59 -5.33 2.41
CA MET A 1 13.46 -4.88 1.56
C MET A 1 13.99 -3.78 0.65
N THR A 2 13.63 -3.80 -0.64
CA THR A 2 14.16 -2.91 -1.67
C THR A 2 13.12 -1.84 -2.07
N HIS A 3 13.61 -0.65 -2.46
CA HIS A 3 12.78 0.52 -2.82
C HIS A 3 11.81 0.25 -4.00
N ASP A 4 12.14 -0.66 -4.90
CA ASP A 4 11.36 -1.06 -6.07
C ASP A 4 10.05 -1.81 -5.74
N ARG A 5 9.91 -2.29 -4.50
CA ARG A 5 8.70 -2.98 -4.02
C ARG A 5 7.65 -2.05 -3.45
N PHE A 6 7.92 -0.74 -3.38
CA PHE A 6 6.98 0.25 -2.87
C PHE A 6 6.22 0.91 -4.00
N TYR A 7 4.90 0.94 -3.88
CA TYR A 7 3.99 1.53 -4.86
C TYR A 7 3.23 2.70 -4.24
N ASP A 8 2.91 3.69 -5.06
CA ASP A 8 2.15 4.86 -4.65
C ASP A 8 0.66 4.51 -4.53
N LEU A 9 0.23 4.26 -3.30
CA LEU A 9 -1.15 3.97 -2.96
C LEU A 9 -2.10 5.15 -3.23
N LYS A 10 -1.63 6.40 -3.21
CA LYS A 10 -2.48 7.56 -3.55
C LYS A 10 -2.72 7.63 -5.04
N ALA A 11 -1.67 7.41 -5.85
CA ALA A 11 -1.82 7.31 -7.30
C ALA A 11 -2.75 6.14 -7.69
N LEU A 12 -2.62 5.00 -7.00
CA LEU A 12 -3.56 3.89 -7.15
C LEU A 12 -4.98 4.32 -6.82
N GLN A 13 -5.19 4.99 -5.69
CA GLN A 13 -6.48 5.48 -5.24
C GLN A 13 -7.13 6.40 -6.30
N GLU A 14 -6.39 7.35 -6.85
CA GLU A 14 -6.88 8.25 -7.91
C GLU A 14 -7.25 7.51 -9.20
N ALA A 15 -6.46 6.50 -9.59
CA ALA A 15 -6.71 5.70 -10.79
C ALA A 15 -7.87 4.70 -10.62
N TRP A 16 -8.11 4.22 -9.40
CA TRP A 16 -9.07 3.15 -9.13
C TRP A 16 -10.52 3.63 -9.22
N GLY A 17 -10.79 4.89 -8.91
CA GLY A 17 -12.11 5.49 -9.14
C GLY A 17 -12.38 6.77 -8.36
N THR A 18 -13.64 7.18 -8.34
CA THR A 18 -14.13 8.32 -7.55
C THR A 18 -15.25 7.86 -6.61
N ASN A 19 -15.29 8.42 -5.39
CA ASN A 19 -16.37 8.27 -4.40
C ASN A 19 -16.43 6.99 -3.54
N PHE A 20 -15.29 6.39 -3.15
CA PHE A 20 -15.23 5.34 -2.10
C PHE A 20 -14.97 5.93 -0.71
N ASN A 21 -15.66 7.03 -0.41
CA ASN A 21 -15.55 7.72 0.87
C ASN A 21 -16.55 7.14 1.88
N MET A 22 -17.34 6.12 1.53
CA MET A 22 -18.34 5.51 2.41
C MET A 22 -18.29 3.99 2.30
N ASP A 23 -18.31 3.31 3.44
CA ASP A 23 -18.49 1.87 3.54
C ASP A 23 -19.94 1.43 3.29
N GLU A 24 -20.20 0.12 3.33
CA GLU A 24 -21.54 -0.47 3.23
C GLU A 24 -22.48 0.01 4.36
N ASP A 25 -21.93 0.28 5.54
CA ASP A 25 -22.64 0.76 6.73
C ASP A 25 -22.88 2.28 6.73
N LYS A 26 -22.55 2.96 5.62
CA LYS A 26 -22.62 4.41 5.43
C LYS A 26 -21.71 5.24 6.34
N ASN A 27 -20.70 4.64 6.96
CA ASN A 27 -19.65 5.38 7.63
C ASN A 27 -18.63 5.90 6.64
N GLN A 28 -18.00 7.02 6.97
CA GLN A 28 -16.99 7.60 6.11
C GLN A 28 -15.68 6.78 6.17
N ALA A 29 -15.25 6.24 5.03
CA ALA A 29 -13.97 5.55 4.89
C ALA A 29 -12.83 6.59 4.77
N LYS A 30 -12.18 6.89 5.89
CA LYS A 30 -11.03 7.79 5.94
C LYS A 30 -9.75 7.02 5.70
N TRP A 31 -9.11 7.22 4.55
CA TRP A 31 -7.86 6.54 4.17
C TRP A 31 -6.71 6.72 5.17
N HIS A 32 -6.67 7.87 5.86
CA HIS A 32 -5.65 8.12 6.90
C HIS A 32 -5.79 7.18 8.11
N ASP A 33 -7.01 6.72 8.39
CA ASP A 33 -7.31 5.89 9.56
C ASP A 33 -7.17 4.39 9.25
N ILE A 34 -7.04 4.01 7.98
CA ILE A 34 -6.89 2.62 7.56
C ILE A 34 -5.52 2.09 7.99
N LYS A 35 -5.53 1.01 8.79
CA LYS A 35 -4.33 0.30 9.25
C LYS A 35 -4.06 -0.98 8.46
N VAL A 36 -5.11 -1.62 7.99
CA VAL A 36 -5.02 -2.84 7.17
C VAL A 36 -5.90 -2.66 5.95
N LEU A 37 -5.33 -2.88 4.78
CA LEU A 37 -6.03 -2.92 3.51
C LEU A 37 -5.92 -4.35 2.95
N LYS A 38 -7.04 -4.92 2.54
CA LYS A 38 -7.13 -6.22 1.89
C LYS A 38 -7.88 -6.05 0.57
N VAL A 39 -7.30 -6.62 -0.48
CA VAL A 39 -7.89 -6.64 -1.83
C VAL A 39 -7.91 -8.10 -2.27
N GLU A 40 -9.03 -8.52 -2.84
CA GLU A 40 -9.24 -9.90 -3.28
C GLU A 40 -9.37 -9.93 -4.80
N LYS A 41 -8.75 -10.94 -5.44
CA LYS A 41 -8.82 -11.08 -6.90
C LYS A 41 -10.25 -11.35 -7.40
N GLU A 42 -11.08 -11.95 -6.56
CA GLU A 42 -12.48 -12.24 -6.83
C GLU A 42 -13.34 -10.99 -6.78
N ASN A 43 -12.93 -9.95 -6.04
CA ASN A 43 -13.72 -8.76 -5.77
C ASN A 43 -12.95 -7.48 -6.17
N LEU A 44 -12.72 -7.28 -7.46
CA LEU A 44 -11.85 -6.19 -7.97
C LEU A 44 -12.44 -4.77 -7.77
N MET A 45 -13.73 -4.66 -7.47
CA MET A 45 -14.44 -3.39 -7.26
C MET A 45 -14.68 -3.08 -5.78
N VAL A 46 -14.17 -3.93 -4.88
CA VAL A 46 -14.34 -3.81 -3.44
C VAL A 46 -12.96 -3.89 -2.80
N PHE A 47 -12.72 -3.03 -1.82
CA PHE A 47 -11.63 -3.23 -0.88
C PHE A 47 -12.18 -3.41 0.53
N PHE A 48 -11.40 -4.15 1.29
CA PHE A 48 -11.68 -4.50 2.67
C PHE A 48 -10.68 -3.77 3.54
N TYR A 49 -11.13 -3.14 4.61
CA TYR A 49 -10.23 -2.38 5.48
C TYR A 49 -10.54 -2.54 6.95
N LYS A 50 -9.52 -2.29 7.77
CA LYS A 50 -9.62 -2.16 9.23
C LYS A 50 -9.00 -0.85 9.68
N THR A 51 -9.62 -0.23 10.67
CA THR A 51 -9.12 0.98 11.34
C THR A 51 -8.27 0.66 12.57
N SER A 52 -8.32 -0.58 13.04
CA SER A 52 -7.49 -1.08 14.14
C SER A 52 -7.07 -2.53 13.90
N PHE A 53 -5.88 -2.90 14.36
CA PHE A 53 -5.41 -4.29 14.33
C PHE A 53 -6.23 -5.23 15.25
N ALA A 54 -6.93 -4.66 16.23
CA ALA A 54 -7.78 -5.41 17.15
C ALA A 54 -9.17 -5.75 16.56
N GLU A 55 -9.56 -5.12 15.44
CA GLU A 55 -10.83 -5.41 14.79
C GLU A 55 -10.81 -6.83 14.21
N ALA A 56 -11.80 -7.66 14.55
CA ALA A 56 -11.93 -9.02 14.02
C ALA A 56 -12.33 -9.00 12.54
N GLU A 57 -13.31 -8.17 12.20
CA GLU A 57 -13.95 -8.13 10.89
C GLU A 57 -13.41 -6.98 10.02
N PHE A 58 -13.46 -7.16 8.70
CA PHE A 58 -13.11 -6.13 7.74
C PHE A 58 -14.37 -5.38 7.30
N LYS A 59 -14.29 -4.05 7.28
CA LYS A 59 -15.31 -3.20 6.65
C LYS A 59 -15.13 -3.25 5.13
N LYS A 60 -16.24 -3.20 4.39
CA LYS A 60 -16.22 -3.25 2.92
C LYS A 60 -16.50 -1.89 2.33
N CYS A 61 -15.74 -1.50 1.32
CA CYS A 61 -15.96 -0.26 0.58
C CYS A 61 -15.94 -0.51 -0.92
N TRP A 62 -16.98 0.01 -1.59
CA TRP A 62 -17.16 -0.11 -3.04
C TRP A 62 -16.47 1.04 -3.75
N VAL A 63 -15.56 0.71 -4.66
CA VAL A 63 -14.74 1.68 -5.41
C VAL A 63 -15.53 2.45 -6.46
N ASN A 64 -16.64 1.89 -6.94
CA ASN A 64 -17.49 2.56 -7.92
C ASN A 64 -18.97 2.29 -7.66
N LYS A 65 -19.64 3.23 -6.99
CA LYS A 65 -21.09 3.14 -6.73
C LYS A 65 -21.97 3.33 -7.98
N ARG A 66 -21.43 3.82 -9.12
CA ARG A 66 -22.25 4.16 -10.31
C ARG A 66 -22.74 2.96 -11.13
N LYS A 67 -22.42 1.71 -10.79
CA LYS A 67 -22.73 0.56 -11.65
C LYS A 67 -23.42 -0.58 -10.90
N THR A 68 -24.60 -0.32 -10.35
CA THR A 68 -25.57 -1.39 -10.04
C THR A 68 -26.18 -2.02 -11.32
N ARG A 69 -25.73 -1.63 -12.53
CA ARG A 69 -26.32 -2.07 -13.82
C ARG A 69 -25.36 -2.67 -14.85
N ARG A 70 -24.04 -2.68 -14.63
CA ARG A 70 -23.11 -3.37 -15.53
C ARG A 70 -22.56 -4.61 -14.84
N THR A 71 -22.59 -5.73 -15.55
CA THR A 71 -22.00 -6.99 -15.10
C THR A 71 -20.51 -6.79 -14.81
N GLU A 72 -20.03 -7.46 -13.76
CA GLU A 72 -18.64 -7.42 -13.29
C GLU A 72 -17.61 -7.66 -14.41
N VAL A 73 -17.98 -8.47 -15.41
CA VAL A 73 -17.20 -8.81 -16.61
C VAL A 73 -16.90 -7.61 -17.51
N GLU A 74 -17.82 -6.66 -17.65
CA GLU A 74 -17.60 -5.45 -18.47
C GLU A 74 -16.67 -4.44 -17.79
N LEU A 75 -16.61 -4.51 -16.46
CA LEU A 75 -15.83 -3.61 -15.62
C LEU A 75 -14.36 -4.03 -15.54
N THR A 76 -14.08 -5.33 -15.42
CA THR A 76 -12.72 -5.89 -15.38
C THR A 76 -11.97 -5.72 -16.69
N SER A 77 -12.68 -5.78 -17.81
CA SER A 77 -12.11 -5.59 -19.16
C SER A 77 -11.61 -4.15 -19.42
N SER A 78 -12.04 -3.17 -18.61
CA SER A 78 -11.80 -1.74 -18.86
C SER A 78 -10.76 -1.11 -17.92
N ILE A 79 -10.38 -1.80 -16.84
CA ILE A 79 -9.51 -1.22 -15.81
C ILE A 79 -8.06 -1.63 -16.09
N THR A 80 -7.32 -0.73 -16.73
CA THR A 80 -5.85 -0.82 -16.80
C THR A 80 -5.26 -0.02 -15.65
N ILE A 81 -5.04 -0.65 -14.49
CA ILE A 81 -4.34 -0.01 -13.38
C ILE A 81 -2.84 -0.17 -13.59
N ASN A 82 -2.16 0.94 -13.89
CA ASN A 82 -0.71 0.99 -13.89
C ASN A 82 -0.23 1.36 -12.49
N LEU A 83 0.39 0.41 -11.79
CA LEU A 83 0.98 0.66 -10.48
C LEU A 83 2.23 1.54 -10.64
N ARG A 84 2.16 2.76 -10.10
CA ARG A 84 3.29 3.67 -10.06
C ARG A 84 4.20 3.33 -8.88
N ARG A 85 5.51 3.26 -9.11
CA ARG A 85 6.49 3.12 -8.02
C ARG A 85 6.47 4.37 -7.14
N ALA A 86 6.53 4.17 -5.82
CA ALA A 86 6.58 5.26 -4.85
C ALA A 86 7.93 5.98 -4.88
N TYR A 87 9.00 5.23 -5.16
CA TYR A 87 10.36 5.75 -5.24
C TYR A 87 10.92 5.49 -6.65
N ALA A 88 11.47 6.54 -7.27
CA ALA A 88 12.13 6.44 -8.57
C ALA A 88 13.53 5.81 -8.43
N GLU A 89 14.18 6.11 -7.31
CA GLU A 89 15.56 5.73 -7.01
C GLU A 89 15.65 5.28 -5.55
N LYS A 90 16.85 4.82 -5.18
CA LYS A 90 17.16 4.38 -3.84
C LYS A 90 17.18 5.56 -2.88
N ILE A 91 16.65 5.34 -1.68
CA ILE A 91 16.58 6.38 -0.66
C ILE A 91 17.98 6.50 -0.05
N THR A 92 18.60 7.67 -0.18
CA THR A 92 19.90 7.94 0.44
C THR A 92 19.77 7.91 1.97
N LEU A 93 20.80 7.39 2.63
CA LEU A 93 20.87 7.40 4.08
C LEU A 93 21.08 8.85 4.55
N SER A 94 20.39 9.22 5.63
CA SER A 94 20.71 10.41 6.40
C SER A 94 22.02 10.21 7.17
N ASP A 95 22.75 11.29 7.45
CA ASP A 95 24.05 11.29 8.13
C ASP A 95 24.08 10.37 9.38
N ALA A 96 23.07 10.42 10.25
CA ALA A 96 23.00 9.57 11.46
C ALA A 96 22.92 8.06 11.19
N LYS A 97 22.47 7.64 10.01
CA LYS A 97 22.43 6.23 9.59
C LYS A 97 23.70 5.81 8.86
N GLU A 98 24.50 6.78 8.40
CA GLU A 98 25.82 6.54 7.84
C GLU A 98 26.82 6.18 8.94
N ASP A 99 26.76 6.84 10.09
CA ASP A 99 27.55 6.45 11.28
C ASP A 99 27.26 5.00 11.70
N ASN A 100 25.98 4.61 11.69
CA ASN A 100 25.58 3.24 12.01
C ASN A 100 26.08 2.23 10.96
N LYS A 101 26.22 2.65 9.70
CA LYS A 101 26.83 1.81 8.66
C LYS A 101 28.32 1.63 8.91
N GLU A 102 29.04 2.69 9.28
CA GLU A 102 30.46 2.56 9.62
C GLU A 102 30.71 1.59 10.78
N LEU A 103 29.83 1.55 11.77
CA LEU A 103 29.92 0.61 12.90
C LEU A 103 29.68 -0.84 12.48
N VAL A 104 28.84 -1.07 11.47
CA VAL A 104 28.61 -2.38 10.86
C VAL A 104 29.81 -2.79 10.02
N ASP A 105 30.36 -1.87 9.22
CA ASP A 105 31.56 -2.10 8.39
C ASP A 105 32.80 -2.40 9.26
N LYS A 106 32.91 -1.74 10.42
CA LYS A 106 33.94 -2.00 11.45
C LYS A 106 33.67 -3.28 12.26
N ASN A 107 32.60 -4.02 11.93
CA ASN A 107 32.18 -5.26 12.59
C ASN A 107 31.94 -5.12 14.11
N MET A 108 31.63 -3.89 14.56
CA MET A 108 31.35 -3.58 15.97
C MET A 108 29.91 -3.95 16.36
N ILE A 109 29.02 -4.02 15.38
CA ILE A 109 27.62 -4.44 15.55
C ILE A 109 27.38 -5.62 14.61
N SER A 110 27.46 -6.85 15.14
CA SER A 110 27.08 -8.04 14.38
C SER A 110 25.56 -8.16 14.37
N ASN A 111 24.93 -7.65 13.33
CA ASN A 111 23.49 -7.78 13.12
C ASN A 111 23.21 -8.31 11.70
N PRO A 112 22.71 -9.55 11.55
CA PRO A 112 22.39 -10.13 10.24
C PRO A 112 21.33 -9.33 9.47
N TYR A 113 20.50 -8.55 10.17
CA TYR A 113 19.52 -7.67 9.53
C TYR A 113 20.14 -6.37 9.01
N CYS A 114 21.23 -5.88 9.60
CA CYS A 114 21.90 -4.67 9.14
C CYS A 114 22.51 -4.88 7.75
N ASP A 115 23.15 -6.03 7.52
CA ASP A 115 23.80 -6.32 6.25
C ASP A 115 22.77 -6.35 5.08
N SER A 116 21.63 -6.99 5.30
CA SER A 116 20.51 -6.97 4.33
C SER A 116 19.89 -5.58 4.18
N PHE A 117 19.81 -4.78 5.25
CA PHE A 117 19.25 -3.44 5.19
C PHE A 117 20.15 -2.49 4.38
N TYR A 118 21.43 -2.35 4.76
CA TYR A 118 22.36 -1.42 4.12
C TYR A 118 22.69 -1.81 2.67
N LYS A 119 22.69 -3.11 2.33
CA LYS A 119 22.84 -3.57 0.93
C LYS A 119 21.66 -3.23 0.03
N ASN A 120 20.46 -3.06 0.59
CA ASN A 120 19.23 -2.82 -0.18
C ASN A 120 18.77 -1.35 -0.16
N VAL A 121 19.32 -0.54 0.75
CA VAL A 121 19.13 0.91 0.81
C VAL A 121 20.09 1.64 -0.15
N LEU A 122 21.25 1.05 -0.45
CA LEU A 122 22.22 1.46 -1.48
C LEU A 122 21.95 0.86 -2.83
#